data_AF-A0A372RRB5-F1
#
_entry.id   AF-A0A372RRB5-F1
#
_cell.length_a   1.000
_cell.length_b   1.000
_cell.length_c   1.000
_cell.angle_alpha   90.00
_cell.angle_beta   90.00
_cell.angle_gamma   90.00
#
_symmetry.space_group_name_H-M   'P 1'
#
loop_
_entity.id
_entity.type
_entity.pdbx_description
1 polymer ?
#
loop_
_entity_poly.entity_id
_entity_poly.type
_entity_poly.pdbx_seq_one_letter_code
_entity_poly.pdbx_strand_id
1 'polypeptide(L)'
;MGVEVIGSEKTMQNRQASESQKILAQIEEAVRGKQGQQVVEVQFPDGILNNLSVHQMIHLYYNVEIVNCDRLIIKYDGGHKKIIHRRLSNLCEAHNGNWFAASNVICMIGNDQRRPDVGVWFQWPSYGELHEPIENCCIPPDLWFEVFYNKDPDRENALEKIDMVQRDLDGIFNMNSSQLPYLMEDLLFVRTLTLEQFQFWQIKLAKTRDLTFHHT
;
A
#
# COMPACT_ATOMS: atom_id res chain seq x y z
N MET A 1 -25.93 -36.35 -26.61
CA MET A 1 -25.99 -34.90 -26.87
C MET A 1 -25.27 -34.20 -25.74
N GLY A 2 -24.08 -33.68 -25.99
CA GLY A 2 -23.35 -32.82 -25.08
C GLY A 2 -22.63 -31.81 -25.96
N VAL A 3 -23.15 -30.59 -26.00
CA VAL A 3 -22.54 -29.49 -26.78
C VAL A 3 -21.45 -28.91 -25.89
N GLU A 4 -20.20 -29.19 -26.22
CA GLU A 4 -19.04 -28.51 -25.64
C GLU A 4 -19.01 -27.06 -26.14
N VAL A 5 -19.34 -26.12 -25.25
CA VAL A 5 -19.21 -24.67 -25.50
C VAL A 5 -17.75 -24.26 -25.28
N ILE A 6 -16.85 -24.68 -26.16
CA ILE A 6 -15.42 -24.30 -26.11
C ILE A 6 -15.19 -22.88 -26.70
N GLY A 7 -16.22 -22.28 -27.29
CA GLY A 7 -16.15 -20.98 -27.96
C GLY A 7 -16.33 -19.75 -27.05
N SER A 8 -16.97 -19.84 -25.89
CA SER A 8 -17.23 -18.65 -25.06
C SER A 8 -16.03 -18.23 -24.21
N GLU A 9 -15.40 -19.18 -23.51
CA GLU A 9 -14.29 -18.90 -22.58
C GLU A 9 -13.05 -18.36 -23.28
N LYS A 10 -12.61 -19.00 -24.38
CA LYS A 10 -11.47 -18.52 -25.18
C LYS A 10 -11.70 -17.12 -25.74
N THR A 11 -12.95 -16.81 -26.12
CA THR A 11 -13.29 -15.50 -26.69
C THR A 11 -13.38 -14.42 -25.62
N MET A 12 -13.86 -14.75 -24.42
CA MET A 12 -13.88 -13.85 -23.26
C MET A 12 -12.46 -13.59 -22.72
N GLN A 13 -11.63 -14.62 -22.56
CA GLN A 13 -10.23 -14.47 -22.14
C GLN A 13 -9.44 -13.59 -23.12
N ASN A 14 -9.61 -13.80 -24.43
CA ASN A 14 -8.94 -12.97 -25.45
C ASN A 14 -9.42 -11.50 -25.43
N ARG A 15 -10.70 -11.24 -25.15
CA ARG A 15 -11.23 -9.88 -25.02
C ARG A 15 -10.69 -9.19 -23.76
N GLN A 16 -10.69 -9.87 -22.63
CA GLN A 16 -10.17 -9.35 -21.35
C GLN A 16 -8.67 -9.07 -21.39
N ALA A 17 -7.88 -9.94 -22.06
CA ALA A 17 -6.48 -9.70 -22.33
C ALA A 17 -6.27 -8.46 -23.22
N SER A 18 -7.13 -8.26 -24.23
CA SER A 18 -7.05 -7.10 -25.14
C SER A 18 -7.42 -5.77 -24.47
N GLU A 19 -8.35 -5.77 -23.49
CA GLU A 19 -8.72 -4.58 -22.72
C GLU A 19 -7.61 -4.20 -21.73
N SER A 20 -7.10 -5.19 -21.01
CA SER A 20 -5.95 -5.07 -20.12
C SER A 20 -4.76 -4.41 -20.83
N GLN A 21 -4.38 -4.90 -22.01
CA GLN A 21 -3.27 -4.35 -22.79
C GLN A 21 -3.49 -2.89 -23.21
N LYS A 22 -4.72 -2.52 -23.59
CA LYS A 22 -5.04 -1.13 -23.94
C LYS A 22 -4.88 -0.20 -22.74
N ILE A 23 -5.32 -0.63 -21.56
CA ILE A 23 -5.20 0.16 -20.33
C ILE A 23 -3.73 0.34 -19.96
N LEU A 24 -2.90 -0.70 -20.05
CA LEU A 24 -1.45 -0.56 -19.86
C LEU A 24 -0.84 0.46 -20.81
N ALA A 25 -1.19 0.42 -22.10
CA ALA A 25 -0.67 1.39 -23.07
C ALA A 25 -1.08 2.83 -22.72
N GLN A 26 -2.32 3.03 -22.24
CA GLN A 26 -2.78 4.33 -21.77
C GLN A 26 -2.01 4.81 -20.53
N ILE A 27 -1.76 3.92 -19.56
CA ILE A 27 -0.94 4.23 -18.39
C ILE A 27 0.47 4.60 -18.83
N GLU A 28 1.09 3.80 -19.70
CA GLU A 28 2.45 4.03 -20.19
C GLU A 28 2.58 5.40 -20.86
N GLU A 29 1.62 5.76 -21.71
CA GLU A 29 1.58 7.08 -22.33
C GLU A 29 1.41 8.19 -21.28
N ALA A 30 0.50 8.01 -20.32
CA ALA A 30 0.23 9.00 -19.29
C ALA A 30 1.42 9.25 -18.35
N VAL A 31 2.26 8.24 -18.10
CA VAL A 31 3.46 8.37 -17.24
C VAL A 31 4.74 8.68 -18.02
N ARG A 32 4.68 8.69 -19.36
CA ARG A 32 5.84 8.95 -20.21
C ARG A 32 6.46 10.31 -19.91
N GLY A 33 7.74 10.34 -19.60
CA GLY A 33 8.47 11.56 -19.24
C GLY A 33 8.23 12.07 -17.82
N LYS A 34 7.39 11.39 -17.02
CA LYS A 34 7.10 11.75 -15.62
C LYS A 34 7.85 10.89 -14.60
N GLN A 35 8.71 9.97 -15.04
CA GLN A 35 9.44 9.05 -14.16
C GLN A 35 10.45 9.75 -13.23
N GLY A 36 10.78 11.01 -13.47
CA GLY A 36 11.56 11.84 -12.54
C GLY A 36 10.75 12.37 -11.36
N GLN A 37 9.42 12.24 -11.40
CA GLN A 37 8.52 12.54 -10.28
C GLN A 37 8.43 11.32 -9.36
N GLN A 38 8.37 11.55 -8.06
CA GLN A 38 8.26 10.45 -7.09
C GLN A 38 6.86 9.82 -7.06
N VAL A 39 5.85 10.62 -7.36
CA VAL A 39 4.45 10.19 -7.44
C VAL A 39 3.84 10.77 -8.71
N VAL A 40 3.12 9.94 -9.46
CA VAL A 40 2.39 10.33 -10.66
C VAL A 40 0.95 9.89 -10.52
N GLU A 41 0.03 10.84 -10.64
CA GLU A 41 -1.40 10.57 -10.66
C GLU A 41 -1.90 10.41 -12.12
N VAL A 42 -2.74 9.39 -12.35
CA VAL A 42 -3.41 9.14 -13.62
C VAL A 42 -4.90 8.93 -13.39
N GLN A 43 -5.74 9.63 -14.16
CA GLN A 43 -7.19 9.65 -14.02
C GLN A 43 -7.87 8.84 -15.14
N PHE A 44 -8.90 8.09 -14.77
CA PHE A 44 -9.73 7.21 -15.60
C PHE A 44 -11.21 7.42 -15.27
N PRO A 45 -11.78 8.59 -15.60
CA PRO A 45 -13.11 9.01 -15.14
C PRO A 45 -14.29 8.15 -15.64
N ASP A 46 -14.07 7.27 -16.63
CA ASP A 46 -15.14 6.48 -17.25
C ASP A 46 -15.37 5.10 -16.59
N GLY A 47 -14.84 4.88 -15.38
CA GLY A 47 -14.99 3.60 -14.66
C GLY A 47 -14.28 2.42 -15.35
N ILE A 48 -13.29 2.72 -16.19
CA ILE A 48 -12.50 1.75 -16.96
C ILE A 48 -11.77 0.75 -16.05
N LEU A 49 -11.51 1.13 -14.80
CA LEU A 49 -10.82 0.27 -13.83
C LEU A 49 -11.76 -0.68 -13.08
N ASN A 50 -13.08 -0.70 -13.30
CA ASN A 50 -14.00 -1.57 -12.55
C ASN A 50 -13.81 -3.10 -12.70
N ASN A 51 -12.79 -3.55 -13.45
CA ASN A 51 -12.48 -4.95 -13.66
C ASN A 51 -11.31 -5.41 -12.76
N LEU A 52 -11.57 -6.40 -11.91
CA LEU A 52 -10.57 -6.97 -10.99
C LEU A 52 -9.31 -7.50 -11.71
N SER A 53 -9.45 -8.10 -12.89
CA SER A 53 -8.29 -8.61 -13.63
C SER A 53 -7.38 -7.49 -14.13
N VAL A 54 -7.97 -6.33 -14.44
CA VAL A 54 -7.24 -5.13 -14.84
C VAL A 54 -6.44 -4.61 -13.64
N HIS A 55 -7.06 -4.55 -12.46
CA HIS A 55 -6.36 -4.16 -11.23
C HIS A 55 -5.16 -5.06 -10.94
N GLN A 56 -5.37 -6.38 -10.92
CA GLN A 56 -4.30 -7.36 -10.67
C GLN A 56 -3.13 -7.14 -11.65
N MET A 57 -3.46 -6.98 -12.93
CA MET A 57 -2.45 -6.76 -13.96
C MET A 57 -1.72 -5.41 -13.77
N ILE A 58 -2.41 -4.31 -13.44
CA ILE A 58 -1.78 -3.02 -13.16
C ILE A 58 -0.79 -3.12 -11.99
N HIS A 59 -1.17 -3.82 -10.91
CA HIS A 59 -0.30 -4.06 -9.74
C HIS A 59 0.92 -4.94 -10.02
N LEU A 60 0.90 -5.75 -11.08
CA LEU A 60 2.08 -6.52 -11.52
C LEU A 60 3.13 -5.64 -12.19
N TYR A 61 2.72 -4.59 -12.90
CA TYR A 61 3.62 -3.72 -13.66
C TYR A 61 4.05 -2.47 -12.88
N TYR A 62 3.20 -1.97 -11.98
CA TYR A 62 3.41 -0.70 -11.30
C TYR A 62 3.28 -0.82 -9.79
N ASN A 63 4.11 -0.06 -9.08
CA ASN A 63 3.89 0.23 -7.66
C ASN A 63 2.81 1.31 -7.56
N VAL A 64 1.57 0.89 -7.34
CA VAL A 64 0.40 1.73 -7.60
C VAL A 64 -0.68 1.55 -6.55
N GLU A 65 -1.37 2.63 -6.23
CA GLU A 65 -2.62 2.62 -5.48
C GLU A 65 -3.77 2.92 -6.44
N ILE A 66 -4.91 2.25 -6.23
CA ILE A 66 -6.12 2.46 -7.03
C ILE A 66 -7.18 3.02 -6.08
N VAL A 67 -7.63 4.23 -6.38
CA VAL A 67 -8.53 5.00 -5.55
C VAL A 67 -9.84 5.16 -6.29
N ASN A 68 -10.95 4.84 -5.63
CA ASN A 68 -12.32 4.97 -6.17
C ASN A 68 -12.54 4.36 -7.57
N CYS A 69 -11.74 3.37 -7.96
CA CYS A 69 -11.79 2.73 -9.29
C CYS A 69 -11.68 3.69 -10.50
N ASP A 70 -11.16 4.91 -10.29
CA ASP A 70 -11.02 5.92 -11.34
C ASP A 70 -9.67 6.63 -11.29
N ARG A 71 -8.89 6.48 -10.21
CA ARG A 71 -7.62 7.16 -10.05
C ARG A 71 -6.51 6.19 -9.69
N LEU A 72 -5.40 6.28 -10.41
CA LEU A 72 -4.14 5.59 -10.12
C LEU A 72 -3.14 6.57 -9.52
N ILE A 73 -2.49 6.16 -8.44
CA ILE A 73 -1.35 6.87 -7.84
C ILE A 73 -0.13 5.97 -7.96
N ILE A 74 0.76 6.26 -8.90
CA ILE A 74 1.96 5.46 -9.20
C ILE A 74 3.15 6.04 -8.44
N LYS A 75 3.81 5.22 -7.62
CA LYS A 75 4.96 5.58 -6.79
C LYS A 75 6.28 5.10 -7.42
N TYR A 76 7.26 6.00 -7.54
CA TYR A 76 8.61 5.74 -8.03
C TYR A 76 9.64 5.76 -6.87
N ASP A 77 9.53 4.80 -5.95
CA ASP A 77 10.42 4.71 -4.80
C ASP A 77 11.85 4.30 -5.19
N GLY A 78 12.81 5.18 -4.90
CA GLY A 78 14.24 4.91 -5.05
C GLY A 78 14.79 3.90 -4.04
N GLY A 79 15.98 3.36 -4.32
CA GLY A 79 16.62 2.34 -3.48
C GLY A 79 16.85 2.77 -2.02
N HIS A 80 17.15 4.05 -1.77
CA HIS A 80 17.29 4.57 -0.40
C HIS A 80 15.99 4.47 0.40
N LYS A 81 14.86 4.80 -0.22
CA LYS A 81 13.53 4.68 0.39
C LYS A 81 13.23 3.22 0.77
N LYS A 82 13.50 2.29 -0.16
CA LYS A 82 13.35 0.84 0.06
C LYS A 82 14.24 0.30 1.19
N ILE A 83 15.46 0.84 1.37
CA ILE A 83 16.32 0.48 2.51
C ILE A 83 15.67 0.89 3.83
N ILE A 84 15.06 2.07 3.89
CA ILE A 84 14.34 2.54 5.09
C ILE A 84 13.13 1.63 5.36
N HIS A 85 12.33 1.30 4.35
CA HIS A 85 11.17 0.40 4.51
C HIS A 85 11.59 -0.94 5.12
N ARG A 86 12.63 -1.57 4.57
CA ARG A 86 13.17 -2.84 5.10
C ARG A 86 13.63 -2.71 6.56
N ARG A 87 14.34 -1.62 6.90
CA ARG A 87 14.81 -1.41 8.28
C ARG A 87 13.63 -1.24 9.24
N LEU A 88 12.60 -0.50 8.85
CA LEU A 88 11.39 -0.32 9.64
C LEU A 88 10.65 -1.65 9.87
N SER A 89 10.44 -2.46 8.82
CA SER A 89 9.84 -3.80 8.97
C SER A 89 10.63 -4.67 9.94
N ASN A 90 11.96 -4.76 9.75
CA ASN A 90 12.83 -5.58 10.61
C ASN A 90 12.79 -5.12 12.07
N LEU A 91 12.72 -3.81 12.33
CA LEU A 91 12.62 -3.29 13.69
C LEU A 91 11.30 -3.68 14.35
N CYS A 92 10.19 -3.63 13.61
CA CYS A 92 8.89 -4.03 14.13
C CYS A 92 8.85 -5.52 14.46
N GLU A 93 9.39 -6.38 13.60
CA GLU A 93 9.50 -7.82 13.86
C GLU A 93 10.46 -8.13 15.01
N ALA A 94 11.58 -7.40 15.13
CA ALA A 94 12.51 -7.56 16.24
C ALA A 94 11.91 -7.11 17.58
N HIS A 95 11.08 -6.05 17.55
CA HIS A 95 10.35 -5.58 18.72
C HIS A 95 9.34 -6.62 19.22
N ASN A 96 8.62 -7.29 18.29
CA ASN A 96 7.74 -8.39 18.63
C ASN A 96 7.65 -9.41 17.49
N GLY A 97 8.24 -10.59 17.69
CA GLY A 97 8.27 -11.66 16.69
C GLY A 97 6.91 -12.28 16.35
N ASN A 98 5.85 -11.93 17.07
CA ASN A 98 4.49 -12.34 16.71
C ASN A 98 3.84 -11.39 15.70
N TRP A 99 4.38 -10.18 15.51
CA TRP A 99 3.88 -9.24 14.53
C TRP A 99 4.37 -9.62 13.13
N PHE A 100 3.51 -9.39 12.15
CA PHE A 100 3.89 -9.42 10.75
C PHE A 100 4.18 -8.00 10.30
N ALA A 101 5.37 -7.71 9.78
CA ALA A 101 5.69 -6.39 9.24
C ALA A 101 6.20 -6.50 7.80
N ALA A 102 5.58 -5.77 6.89
CA ALA A 102 5.92 -5.86 5.47
C ALA A 102 5.77 -4.51 4.78
N SER A 103 6.62 -4.29 3.78
CA SER A 103 6.55 -3.13 2.92
C SER A 103 5.71 -3.41 1.68
N ASN A 104 4.97 -2.40 1.20
CA ASN A 104 4.33 -2.43 -0.12
C ASN A 104 3.28 -3.55 -0.32
N VAL A 105 2.57 -3.91 0.74
CA VAL A 105 1.45 -4.86 0.70
C VAL A 105 0.19 -4.11 0.25
N ILE A 106 -0.58 -4.70 -0.67
CA ILE A 106 -1.89 -4.14 -1.06
C ILE A 106 -2.88 -4.43 0.06
N CYS A 107 -3.58 -3.40 0.52
CA CYS A 107 -4.64 -3.48 1.52
C CYS A 107 -5.89 -2.79 0.98
N MET A 108 -7.07 -3.28 1.39
CA MET A 108 -8.35 -2.68 1.02
C MET A 108 -8.83 -1.73 2.12
N ILE A 109 -9.11 -0.47 1.75
CA ILE A 109 -9.78 0.52 2.62
C ILE A 109 -11.03 0.98 1.89
N GLY A 110 -12.19 0.46 2.31
CA GLY A 110 -13.41 0.61 1.51
C GLY A 110 -13.23 0.00 0.11
N ASN A 111 -13.40 0.81 -0.93
CA ASN A 111 -13.17 0.41 -2.32
C ASN A 111 -11.74 0.72 -2.83
N ASP A 112 -10.91 1.34 -2.00
CA ASP A 112 -9.55 1.73 -2.38
C ASP A 112 -8.57 0.57 -2.17
N GLN A 113 -7.68 0.39 -3.14
CA GLN A 113 -6.50 -0.48 -3.04
C GLN A 113 -5.31 0.38 -2.67
N ARG A 114 -4.92 0.35 -1.39
CA ARG A 114 -3.88 1.20 -0.80
C ARG A 114 -2.65 0.40 -0.41
N ARG A 115 -1.51 1.07 -0.33
CA ARG A 115 -0.22 0.45 0.01
C ARG A 115 0.51 1.30 1.05
N PRO A 116 0.67 0.82 2.30
CA PRO A 116 1.60 1.45 3.21
C PRO A 116 3.02 1.28 2.69
N ASP A 117 3.88 2.26 2.96
CA ASP A 117 5.31 2.08 2.73
C ASP A 117 5.84 0.95 3.64
N VAL A 118 5.37 0.92 4.89
CA VAL A 118 5.47 -0.25 5.79
C VAL A 118 4.17 -0.41 6.58
N GLY A 119 3.57 -1.60 6.52
CA GLY A 119 2.47 -2.01 7.37
C GLY A 119 2.95 -2.97 8.45
N VAL A 120 2.35 -2.89 9.64
CA VAL A 120 2.53 -3.87 10.72
C VAL A 120 1.17 -4.38 11.16
N TRP A 121 1.02 -5.69 11.21
CA TRP A 121 -0.17 -6.37 11.68
C TRP A 121 0.17 -7.13 12.97
N PHE A 122 -0.61 -6.87 14.01
CA PHE A 122 -0.53 -7.55 15.29
C PHE A 122 -1.11 -8.96 15.20
N GLN A 123 -2.06 -9.18 14.29
CA GLN A 123 -2.54 -10.48 13.88
C GLN A 123 -2.15 -10.73 12.43
N TRP A 124 -1.57 -11.89 12.15
CA TRP A 124 -1.16 -12.23 10.79
C TRP A 124 -2.35 -12.20 9.83
N PRO A 125 -2.24 -11.49 8.69
CA PRO A 125 -3.19 -11.67 7.60
C PRO A 125 -3.17 -13.13 7.15
N SER A 126 -4.33 -13.62 6.70
CA SER A 126 -4.45 -14.97 6.18
C SER A 126 -3.63 -15.16 4.91
N TYR A 127 -3.37 -16.41 4.54
CA TYR A 127 -2.68 -16.72 3.29
C TYR A 127 -3.39 -16.12 2.07
N GLY A 128 -4.73 -16.20 2.01
CA GLY A 128 -5.51 -15.63 0.91
C GLY A 128 -5.36 -14.11 0.82
N GLU A 129 -5.37 -13.41 1.95
CA GLU A 129 -5.14 -11.96 2.00
C GLU A 129 -3.73 -11.56 1.55
N LEU A 130 -2.70 -12.37 1.83
CA LEU A 130 -1.34 -12.09 1.37
C LEU A 130 -1.08 -12.52 -0.08
N HIS A 131 -1.74 -13.58 -0.55
CA HIS A 131 -1.52 -14.15 -1.89
C HIS A 131 -2.36 -13.44 -2.95
N GLU A 132 -3.62 -13.15 -2.65
CA GLU A 132 -4.60 -12.53 -3.54
C GLU A 132 -5.29 -11.36 -2.81
N PRO A 133 -4.55 -10.28 -2.47
CA PRO A 133 -5.00 -9.24 -1.55
C PRO A 133 -6.23 -8.46 -2.01
N ILE A 134 -6.47 -8.38 -3.33
CA ILE A 134 -7.61 -7.64 -3.89
C ILE A 134 -8.88 -8.48 -3.83
N GLU A 135 -8.77 -9.78 -4.14
CA GLU A 135 -9.91 -10.70 -4.15
C GLU A 135 -10.34 -11.07 -2.72
N ASN A 136 -9.38 -11.31 -1.84
CA ASN A 136 -9.62 -11.66 -0.44
C ASN A 136 -9.71 -10.44 0.49
N CYS A 137 -9.76 -9.23 -0.06
CA CYS A 137 -9.89 -7.98 0.68
C CYS A 137 -8.92 -7.83 1.86
N CYS A 138 -7.62 -7.89 1.58
CA CYS A 138 -6.55 -7.79 2.57
C CYS A 138 -6.78 -6.64 3.56
N ILE A 139 -6.82 -6.98 4.84
CA ILE A 139 -7.04 -6.02 5.92
C ILE A 139 -5.94 -4.95 6.03
N PRO A 140 -6.29 -3.70 6.36
CA PRO A 140 -5.30 -2.68 6.70
C PRO A 140 -4.44 -3.10 7.92
N PRO A 141 -3.14 -2.73 7.92
CA PRO A 141 -2.24 -2.98 9.06
C PRO A 141 -2.63 -2.17 10.27
N ASP A 142 -2.43 -2.71 11.48
CA ASP A 142 -2.63 -2.01 12.76
C ASP A 142 -1.75 -0.75 12.89
N LEU A 143 -0.52 -0.81 12.35
CA LEU A 143 0.38 0.34 12.22
C LEU A 143 0.67 0.62 10.74
N TRP A 144 0.42 1.85 10.32
CA TRP A 144 0.62 2.32 8.95
C TRP A 144 1.72 3.37 8.89
N PHE A 145 2.85 3.05 8.25
CA PHE A 145 3.96 3.98 8.07
C PHE A 145 4.00 4.50 6.62
N GLU A 146 4.20 5.81 6.49
CA GLU A 146 4.60 6.47 5.24
C GLU A 146 5.97 7.14 5.43
N VAL A 147 6.85 6.97 4.46
CA VAL A 147 8.19 7.56 4.41
C VAL A 147 8.23 8.54 3.23
N PHE A 148 8.59 9.79 3.45
CA PHE A 148 8.58 10.80 2.38
C PHE A 148 9.72 11.79 2.56
N TYR A 149 10.11 12.50 1.50
CA TYR A 149 11.10 13.56 1.66
C TYR A 149 10.45 14.88 2.07
N ASN A 150 11.19 15.72 2.79
CA ASN A 150 10.65 16.94 3.42
C ASN A 150 10.06 17.99 2.46
N LYS A 151 10.38 17.96 1.15
CA LYS A 151 10.06 19.02 0.19
C LYS A 151 9.57 18.51 -1.17
N ASP A 152 9.03 17.30 -1.24
CA ASP A 152 8.56 16.73 -2.51
C ASP A 152 7.04 16.54 -2.55
N PRO A 153 6.46 16.30 -3.73
CA PRO A 153 5.04 15.93 -3.88
C PRO A 153 4.66 14.64 -3.13
N ASP A 154 5.63 13.77 -2.79
CA ASP A 154 5.37 12.55 -2.02
C ASP A 154 4.94 12.88 -0.58
N ARG A 155 5.46 13.98 0.01
CA ARG A 155 5.02 14.48 1.32
C ARG A 155 3.54 14.78 1.36
N GLU A 156 3.02 15.55 0.39
CA GLU A 156 1.60 15.94 0.39
C GLU A 156 0.72 14.70 0.23
N ASN A 157 1.06 13.82 -0.72
CA ASN A 157 0.40 12.54 -0.91
C ASN A 157 0.43 11.65 0.36
N ALA A 158 1.57 11.56 1.04
CA ALA A 158 1.71 10.80 2.29
C ALA A 158 0.87 11.39 3.43
N LEU A 159 0.84 12.73 3.56
CA LEU A 159 0.04 13.40 4.58
C LEU A 159 -1.46 13.22 4.35
N GLU A 160 -1.94 13.43 3.12
CA GLU A 160 -3.33 13.22 2.74
C GLU A 160 -3.75 11.77 2.98
N LYS A 161 -2.89 10.81 2.64
CA LYS A 161 -3.16 9.40 2.88
C LYS A 161 -3.25 9.08 4.37
N ILE A 162 -2.33 9.58 5.19
CA ILE A 162 -2.41 9.37 6.65
C ILE A 162 -3.70 9.96 7.21
N ASP A 163 -4.06 11.16 6.79
CA ASP A 163 -5.28 11.82 7.26
C ASP A 163 -6.55 11.09 6.77
N MET A 164 -6.50 10.45 5.59
CA MET A 164 -7.54 9.53 5.11
C MET A 164 -7.60 8.24 5.95
N VAL A 165 -6.49 7.52 6.10
CA VAL A 165 -6.40 6.27 6.88
C VAL A 165 -6.92 6.50 8.30
N GLN A 166 -6.57 7.63 8.92
CA GLN A 166 -7.04 7.97 10.27
C GLN A 166 -8.54 8.23 10.34
N ARG A 167 -9.14 8.86 9.32
CA ARG A 167 -10.59 9.12 9.27
C ARG A 167 -11.38 7.85 8.94
N ASP A 168 -10.95 7.11 7.92
CA ASP A 168 -11.73 6.00 7.37
C ASP A 168 -11.66 4.74 8.22
N LEU A 169 -10.66 4.63 9.09
CA LEU A 169 -10.47 3.50 10.01
C LEU A 169 -10.73 3.87 11.48
N ASP A 170 -11.44 4.99 11.72
CA ASP A 170 -11.64 5.67 13.01
C ASP A 170 -11.23 4.88 14.27
N GLY A 171 -10.23 5.44 14.94
CA GLY A 171 -9.72 5.04 16.25
C GLY A 171 -8.58 5.95 16.71
N ILE A 172 -8.81 7.26 16.61
CA ILE A 172 -7.98 8.34 17.14
C ILE A 172 -7.49 7.97 18.55
N PHE A 173 -6.17 7.97 18.72
CA PHE A 173 -5.42 7.88 19.98
C PHE A 173 -6.26 7.69 21.25
N ASN A 174 -6.30 6.45 21.76
CA ASN A 174 -6.44 6.20 23.19
C ASN A 174 -5.88 4.81 23.57
N MET A 175 -4.56 4.67 23.78
CA MET A 175 -4.03 3.50 24.50
C MET A 175 -2.77 3.78 25.32
N ASN A 176 -2.86 3.40 26.60
CA ASN A 176 -1.75 3.17 27.54
C ASN A 176 -0.99 1.87 27.20
N SER A 177 -0.38 1.77 26.02
CA SER A 177 0.54 0.67 25.71
C SER A 177 1.94 1.08 26.18
N SER A 178 2.45 0.41 27.22
CA SER A 178 3.82 0.57 27.72
C SER A 178 4.91 0.22 26.69
N GLN A 179 4.55 -0.27 25.49
CA GLN A 179 5.48 -0.77 24.48
C GLN A 179 5.76 0.23 23.34
N LEU A 180 4.81 1.13 23.04
CA LEU A 180 4.96 2.12 21.96
C LEU A 180 6.06 3.19 22.20
N PRO A 181 6.29 3.67 23.43
CA PRO A 181 7.38 4.59 23.72
C PRO A 181 8.75 3.98 23.35
N TYR A 182 8.94 2.68 23.59
CA TYR A 182 10.18 1.97 23.22
C TYR A 182 10.32 1.79 21.71
N LEU A 183 9.24 1.44 21.00
CA LEU A 183 9.27 1.40 19.52
C LEU A 183 9.54 2.79 18.92
N MET A 184 8.96 3.86 19.50
CA MET A 184 9.23 5.24 19.12
C MET A 184 10.66 5.66 19.45
N GLU A 185 11.22 5.23 20.59
CA GLU A 185 12.62 5.43 20.95
C GLU A 185 13.57 4.67 20.02
N ASP A 186 13.24 3.46 19.60
CA ASP A 186 13.98 2.68 18.60
C ASP A 186 13.88 3.33 17.20
N LEU A 187 12.72 3.88 16.85
CA LEU A 187 12.55 4.71 15.64
C LEU A 187 13.32 6.04 15.73
N LEU A 188 13.41 6.64 16.91
CA LEU A 188 14.29 7.78 17.21
C LEU A 188 15.77 7.35 17.17
N PHE A 189 16.10 6.11 17.53
CA PHE A 189 17.44 5.54 17.41
C PHE A 189 17.83 5.31 15.94
N VAL A 190 16.87 4.94 15.08
CA VAL A 190 17.05 4.99 13.62
C VAL A 190 17.37 6.41 13.15
N ARG A 191 16.72 7.44 13.71
CA ARG A 191 17.03 8.86 13.39
C ARG A 191 18.45 9.24 13.80
N THR A 192 19.00 8.73 14.91
CA THR A 192 20.35 9.06 15.39
C THR A 192 21.47 8.25 14.72
N LEU A 193 21.24 7.00 14.32
CA LEU A 193 22.26 6.19 13.63
C LEU A 193 22.56 6.64 12.18
N THR A 194 21.82 7.60 11.63
CA THR A 194 21.84 7.96 10.20
C THR A 194 21.81 9.48 9.95
N LEU A 195 22.33 10.26 10.90
CA LEU A 195 22.31 11.74 10.93
C LEU A 195 22.78 12.44 9.63
N GLU A 196 23.62 11.81 8.79
CA GLU A 196 24.01 12.38 7.49
C GLU A 196 23.01 12.14 6.35
N GLN A 197 22.09 11.17 6.46
CA GLN A 197 21.12 10.83 5.39
C GLN A 197 19.68 11.25 5.71
N PHE A 198 19.32 11.42 6.99
CA PHE A 198 17.96 11.76 7.42
C PHE A 198 17.58 13.24 7.32
N GLN A 199 18.49 14.15 6.97
CA GLN A 199 18.14 15.55 6.73
C GLN A 199 17.04 15.72 5.65
N PHE A 200 16.85 14.70 4.81
CA PHE A 200 15.89 14.74 3.72
C PHE A 200 14.59 13.99 3.96
N TRP A 201 14.49 13.10 4.95
CA TRP A 201 13.35 12.16 5.11
C TRP A 201 12.51 12.42 6.36
N GLN A 202 11.23 12.06 6.30
CA GLN A 202 10.29 12.02 7.41
C GLN A 202 9.50 10.71 7.41
N ILE A 203 9.02 10.33 8.59
CA ILE A 203 8.19 9.14 8.79
C ILE A 203 6.95 9.60 9.54
N LYS A 204 5.76 9.29 9.01
CA LYS A 204 4.48 9.50 9.70
C LYS A 204 3.80 8.15 9.93
N LEU A 205 3.17 8.01 11.09
CA LEU A 205 2.52 6.79 11.57
C LEU A 205 1.02 7.07 11.81
N ALA A 206 0.17 6.15 11.38
CA ALA A 206 -1.22 6.04 11.83
C ALA A 206 -1.46 4.68 12.51
N LYS A 207 -2.27 4.67 13.56
CA LYS A 207 -2.86 3.46 14.17
C LYS A 207 -4.24 3.27 13.57
N THR A 208 -4.58 2.05 13.16
CA THR A 208 -5.80 1.78 12.37
C THR A 208 -6.85 0.94 13.10
N ARG A 209 -6.50 0.34 14.24
CA ARG A 209 -7.39 -0.54 15.02
C ARG A 209 -7.09 -0.46 16.50
N ASP A 210 -8.12 -0.41 17.35
CA ASP A 210 -7.97 -0.62 18.79
C ASP A 210 -8.01 -2.12 19.12
N LEU A 211 -6.92 -2.63 19.71
CA LEU A 211 -6.91 -3.95 20.31
C LEU A 211 -7.41 -3.86 21.76
N THR A 212 -8.70 -4.11 21.99
CA THR A 212 -9.12 -4.56 23.32
C THR A 212 -8.66 -5.99 23.52
N PHE A 213 -7.51 -6.18 24.18
CA PHE A 213 -7.09 -7.48 24.68
C PHE A 213 -8.03 -7.91 25.81
N HIS A 214 -8.92 -8.86 25.55
CA HIS A 214 -9.51 -9.66 26.61
C HIS A 214 -8.48 -10.71 27.02
N HIS A 215 -7.86 -10.51 28.18
CA HIS A 215 -7.12 -11.56 28.86
C HIS A 215 -8.10 -12.71 29.18
N THR A 216 -7.94 -13.84 28.50
CA THR A 216 -8.38 -15.15 28.99
C THR A 216 -7.23 -15.85 29.67
#